data_AF-A0A9J6FCT4-F1
#
_entry.id   AF-A0A9J6FCT4-F1
#
_cell.length_a   1.000
_cell.length_b   1.000
_cell.length_c   1.000
_cell.angle_alpha   90.00
_cell.angle_beta   90.00
_cell.angle_gamma   90.00
#
_symmetry.space_group_name_H-M   'P 1'
#
loop_
_entity.id
_entity.type
_entity.pdbx_description
1 polymer ?
#
loop_
_entity_poly.entity_id
_entity_poly.type
_entity_poly.pdbx_seq_one_letter_code
_entity_poly.pdbx_strand_id
1 'polypeptide(L)'
;MGHDVSGKGNPNHNETVHSAARDLACRTAGNDRTDASESYDTGKEPLLVYSEIVQWYRKSRRSMPPPQPGLTRTEAVLFRQLQTNSVLTHAIARYVCPEVYATDLFRLCQEARATLVHLLWNCRPSTSTRRSHRSLKLR
;
A
#
# COMPACT_ATOMS: atom_id res chain seq x y z
N MET A 1 32.46 47.34 -17.50
CA MET A 1 31.92 46.21 -18.28
C MET A 1 32.06 44.97 -17.42
N GLY A 2 31.04 44.68 -16.59
CA GLY A 2 31.05 43.55 -15.66
C GLY A 2 30.63 42.27 -16.39
N HIS A 3 31.44 41.23 -16.29
CA HIS A 3 31.14 39.91 -16.83
C HIS A 3 30.01 39.27 -16.01
N ASP A 4 28.87 39.01 -16.66
CA ASP A 4 27.82 38.15 -16.12
C ASP A 4 28.37 36.72 -16.00
N VAL A 5 28.68 36.31 -14.78
CA VAL A 5 28.94 34.92 -14.43
C VAL A 5 27.61 34.20 -14.44
N SER A 6 27.19 33.71 -15.61
CA SER A 6 26.15 32.69 -15.75
C SER A 6 26.69 31.37 -15.18
N GLY A 7 26.79 31.31 -13.86
CA GLY A 7 27.03 30.07 -13.14
C GLY A 7 25.77 29.23 -13.24
N LYS A 8 25.71 28.30 -14.19
CA LYS A 8 24.83 27.12 -14.10
C LYS A 8 25.27 26.31 -12.89
N GLY A 9 24.87 26.76 -11.70
CA GLY A 9 24.94 25.98 -10.48
C GLY A 9 24.14 24.70 -10.70
N ASN A 10 24.70 23.58 -10.25
CA ASN A 10 24.00 22.30 -10.28
C ASN A 10 22.62 22.49 -9.62
N PRO A 11 21.50 22.21 -10.31
CA PRO A 11 20.18 22.49 -9.75
C PRO A 11 20.05 21.77 -8.41
N ASN A 12 19.52 22.49 -7.42
CA ASN A 12 19.24 21.90 -6.13
C ASN A 12 18.21 20.78 -6.32
N HIS A 13 18.67 19.52 -6.24
CA HIS A 13 17.82 18.36 -6.44
C HIS A 13 16.59 18.36 -5.51
N ASN A 14 16.71 18.94 -4.30
CA ASN A 14 15.60 19.04 -3.37
C ASN A 14 14.50 19.98 -3.91
N GLU A 15 14.87 21.11 -4.50
CA GLU A 15 13.91 22.03 -5.13
C GLU A 15 13.24 21.41 -6.35
N THR A 16 13.99 20.66 -7.18
CA THR A 16 13.43 19.93 -8.32
C THR A 16 12.39 18.89 -7.87
N VAL A 17 12.71 18.12 -6.82
CA VAL A 17 11.76 17.14 -6.24
C VAL A 17 10.53 17.83 -5.65
N HIS A 18 10.71 18.95 -4.94
CA HIS A 18 9.60 19.73 -4.39
C HIS A 18 8.68 20.30 -5.49
N SER A 19 9.25 20.82 -6.57
CA SER A 19 8.47 21.32 -7.72
C SER A 19 7.65 20.20 -8.36
N ALA A 20 8.29 19.07 -8.72
CA ALA A 20 7.61 17.95 -9.34
C ALA A 20 6.49 17.36 -8.45
N ALA A 21 6.71 17.34 -7.13
CA ALA A 21 5.72 16.87 -6.18
C ALA A 21 4.46 17.75 -6.15
N ARG A 22 4.61 19.08 -6.23
CA ARG A 22 3.48 20.02 -6.28
C ARG A 22 2.67 19.82 -7.56
N ASP A 23 3.34 19.71 -8.70
CA ASP A 23 2.69 19.49 -10.00
C ASP A 23 1.86 18.19 -10.03
N LEU A 24 2.30 17.15 -9.33
CA LEU A 24 1.56 15.89 -9.17
C LEU A 24 0.44 15.99 -8.14
N ALA A 25 0.64 16.69 -7.02
CA ALA A 25 -0.37 16.85 -5.98
C ALA A 25 -1.64 17.54 -6.52
N CYS A 26 -1.46 18.62 -7.29
CA CYS A 26 -2.56 19.35 -7.94
C CYS A 26 -3.43 18.48 -8.85
N ARG A 27 -2.86 17.43 -9.47
CA ARG A 27 -3.61 16.54 -10.38
C ARG A 27 -4.55 15.57 -9.66
N THR A 28 -4.25 15.21 -8.42
CA THR A 28 -5.08 14.26 -7.66
C THR A 28 -6.24 14.89 -6.92
N ALA A 29 -6.16 16.18 -6.60
CA ALA A 29 -7.26 16.91 -5.95
C ALA A 29 -8.42 17.24 -6.91
N GLY A 30 -8.26 16.99 -8.21
CA GLY A 30 -9.20 17.42 -9.27
C GLY A 30 -10.10 16.33 -9.87
N ASN A 31 -10.17 15.13 -9.28
CA ASN A 31 -10.94 14.02 -9.88
C ASN A 31 -12.21 13.57 -9.13
N ASP A 32 -12.58 14.20 -8.01
CA ASP A 32 -13.96 14.13 -7.52
C ASP A 32 -14.80 15.13 -8.32
N ARG A 33 -15.08 14.79 -9.59
CA ARG A 33 -16.08 15.48 -10.39
C ARG A 33 -17.44 14.86 -10.10
N THR A 34 -17.99 15.18 -8.94
CA THR A 34 -19.43 15.23 -8.74
C THR A 34 -19.80 16.66 -8.41
N ASP A 35 -20.54 17.23 -9.36
CA ASP A 35 -21.38 18.42 -9.26
C ASP A 35 -20.72 19.77 -9.03
N ALA A 36 -20.84 20.59 -10.07
CA ALA A 36 -20.77 22.03 -9.98
C ALA A 36 -21.89 22.54 -9.07
N SER A 37 -21.58 22.92 -7.84
CA SER A 37 -22.13 24.07 -7.10
C SER A 37 -21.66 24.02 -5.64
N GLU A 38 -21.49 25.20 -5.05
CA GLU A 38 -21.35 25.46 -3.60
C GLU A 38 -19.98 25.20 -2.94
N SER A 39 -19.19 26.29 -2.91
CA SER A 39 -18.77 26.97 -1.67
C SER A 39 -18.49 26.10 -0.44
N TYR A 40 -17.22 25.95 -0.04
CA TYR A 40 -16.77 26.37 1.30
C TYR A 40 -15.24 26.23 1.44
N ASP A 41 -14.65 27.25 2.05
CA ASP A 41 -13.53 27.15 2.97
C ASP A 41 -13.19 25.71 3.39
N THR A 42 -12.04 25.21 2.95
CA THR A 42 -11.37 24.25 3.80
C THR A 42 -9.99 24.79 4.06
N GLY A 43 -9.81 25.45 5.22
CA GLY A 43 -8.54 25.87 5.80
C GLY A 43 -7.51 24.75 6.04
N LYS A 44 -7.34 23.85 5.07
CA LYS A 44 -6.26 22.89 4.96
C LYS A 44 -5.16 23.59 4.19
N GLU A 45 -4.09 23.95 4.89
CA GLU A 45 -2.89 24.48 4.27
C GLU A 45 -2.48 23.60 3.06
N PRO A 46 -2.14 24.22 1.92
CA PRO A 46 -1.68 23.46 0.76
C PRO A 46 -0.42 22.68 1.13
N LEU A 47 -0.37 21.40 0.76
CA LEU A 47 0.80 20.54 0.98
C LEU A 47 1.90 20.96 0.00
N LEU A 48 2.85 21.77 0.45
CA LEU A 48 3.88 22.36 -0.42
C LEU A 48 5.22 21.61 -0.39
N VAL A 49 5.43 20.76 0.61
CA VAL A 49 6.68 20.02 0.81
C VAL A 49 6.49 18.56 0.42
N TYR A 50 7.48 17.98 -0.28
CA TYR A 50 7.45 16.58 -0.74
C TYR A 50 7.16 15.58 0.39
N SER A 51 7.77 15.78 1.56
CA SER A 51 7.57 14.93 2.74
C SER A 51 6.10 14.97 3.20
N GLU A 52 5.47 16.14 3.21
CA GLU A 52 4.07 16.34 3.59
C GLU A 52 3.13 15.71 2.58
N ILE A 53 3.37 15.92 1.28
CA ILE A 53 2.60 15.31 0.19
C ILE A 53 2.63 13.79 0.31
N VAL A 54 3.82 13.20 0.42
CA VAL A 54 3.98 11.74 0.58
C VAL A 54 3.33 11.23 1.85
N GLN A 55 3.48 11.95 2.97
CA GLN A 55 2.81 11.60 4.21
C GLN A 55 1.30 11.62 4.02
N TRP A 56 0.73 12.67 3.44
CA TRP A 56 -0.70 12.79 3.20
C TRP A 56 -1.24 11.59 2.44
N TYR A 57 -0.68 11.24 1.28
CA TYR A 57 -1.13 10.04 0.55
C TYR A 57 -0.95 8.74 1.34
N ARG A 58 0.15 8.61 2.10
CA ARG A 58 0.33 7.46 2.99
C ARG A 58 -0.76 7.40 4.05
N LYS A 59 -1.17 8.54 4.62
CA LYS A 59 -2.25 8.60 5.61
C LYS A 59 -3.60 8.31 4.97
N SER A 60 -3.89 8.89 3.80
CA SER A 60 -5.16 8.73 3.07
C SER A 60 -5.40 7.30 2.59
N ARG A 61 -4.35 6.52 2.27
CA ARG A 61 -4.48 5.11 1.88
C ARG A 61 -4.76 4.16 3.05
N ARG A 62 -4.75 4.63 4.31
CA ARG A 62 -5.04 3.77 5.47
C ARG A 62 -6.54 3.73 5.70
N SER A 63 -7.16 2.59 5.43
CA SER A 63 -8.56 2.31 5.77
C SER A 63 -8.75 1.82 7.21
N MET A 64 -7.67 1.40 7.87
CA MET A 64 -7.67 0.81 9.22
C MET A 64 -6.80 1.62 10.19
N PRO A 65 -7.07 1.56 11.52
CA PRO A 65 -6.29 2.26 12.55
C PRO A 65 -4.82 1.81 12.56
N PRO A 66 -3.87 2.61 13.06
CA PRO A 66 -2.45 2.22 13.12
C PRO A 66 -2.22 0.95 13.97
N PRO A 67 -1.15 0.18 13.70
CA PRO A 67 -0.82 -1.02 14.48
C PRO A 67 -0.58 -0.65 15.95
N GLN A 68 -1.11 -1.46 16.86
CA GLN A 68 -0.88 -1.28 18.30
C GLN A 68 0.61 -1.47 18.62
N PRO A 69 1.16 -0.73 19.61
CA PRO A 69 2.59 -0.78 19.94
C PRO A 69 3.08 -2.14 20.43
N GLY A 70 2.18 -3.06 20.82
CA GLY A 70 2.51 -4.43 21.22
C GLY A 70 2.74 -5.42 20.07
N LEU A 71 2.50 -5.04 18.81
CA LEU A 71 2.74 -5.93 17.67
C LEU A 71 4.25 -6.10 17.43
N THR A 72 4.66 -7.33 17.17
CA THR A 72 5.98 -7.62 16.62
C THR A 72 6.17 -6.91 15.29
N ARG A 73 7.43 -6.72 14.87
CA ARG A 73 7.74 -6.08 13.58
C ARG A 73 7.04 -6.79 12.41
N THR A 74 7.01 -8.12 12.43
CA THR A 74 6.37 -8.96 11.40
C THR A 74 4.88 -8.75 11.34
N GLU A 75 4.20 -8.75 12.49
CA GLU A 75 2.76 -8.48 12.57
C GLU A 75 2.44 -7.05 12.12
N ALA A 76 3.25 -6.07 12.53
CA ALA A 76 3.05 -4.69 12.12
C ALA A 76 3.22 -4.50 10.60
N VAL A 77 4.13 -5.24 9.95
CA VAL A 77 4.27 -5.27 8.49
C VAL A 77 3.03 -5.90 7.85
N LEU A 78 2.63 -7.09 8.31
CA LEU A 78 1.45 -7.78 7.79
C LEU A 78 0.20 -6.91 7.93
N PHE A 79 0.05 -6.25 9.07
CA PHE A 79 -1.05 -5.34 9.32
C PHE A 79 -1.05 -4.18 8.33
N ARG A 80 0.08 -3.49 8.10
CA ARG A 80 0.19 -2.44 7.05
C ARG A 80 -0.18 -2.94 5.66
N GLN A 81 0.16 -4.20 5.33
CA GLN A 81 -0.24 -4.81 4.06
C GLN A 81 -1.76 -5.04 4.01
N LEU A 82 -2.37 -5.49 5.11
CA LEU A 82 -3.83 -5.60 5.22
C LEU A 82 -4.51 -4.23 5.03
N GLN A 83 -3.98 -3.16 5.64
CA GLN A 83 -4.55 -1.81 5.51
C GLN A 83 -4.59 -1.31 4.06
N THR A 84 -3.63 -1.76 3.23
CA THR A 84 -3.48 -1.33 1.84
C THR A 84 -3.88 -2.40 0.83
N ASN A 85 -4.50 -3.51 1.29
CA ASN A 85 -4.87 -4.67 0.49
C ASN A 85 -3.71 -5.21 -0.39
N SER A 86 -2.48 -5.19 0.15
CA SER A 86 -1.24 -5.57 -0.54
C SER A 86 -0.63 -6.87 0.00
N VAL A 87 -1.38 -7.63 0.78
CA VAL A 87 -0.93 -8.95 1.28
C VAL A 87 -0.70 -9.89 0.10
N LEU A 88 0.45 -10.57 0.10
CA LEU A 88 0.79 -11.56 -0.92
C LEU A 88 -0.04 -12.83 -0.72
N THR A 89 -1.13 -12.96 -1.47
CA THR A 89 -1.98 -14.16 -1.52
C THR A 89 -1.61 -15.03 -2.72
N HIS A 90 -2.01 -16.32 -2.80
CA HIS A 90 -1.67 -17.13 -3.99
C HIS A 90 -2.28 -16.57 -5.28
N ALA A 91 -3.41 -15.88 -5.18
CA ALA A 91 -4.02 -15.18 -6.31
C ALA A 91 -3.08 -14.14 -6.94
N ILE A 92 -2.18 -13.56 -6.14
CA ILE A 92 -1.15 -12.62 -6.60
C ILE A 92 0.17 -13.39 -6.86
N ALA A 93 0.53 -14.31 -5.97
CA ALA A 93 1.82 -15.00 -5.99
C ALA A 93 2.01 -15.87 -7.23
N ARG A 94 0.94 -16.38 -7.85
CA ARG A 94 1.01 -17.05 -9.16
C ARG A 94 1.63 -16.19 -10.26
N TYR A 95 1.40 -14.88 -10.22
CA TYR A 95 1.95 -13.95 -11.20
C TYR A 95 3.38 -13.49 -10.84
N VAL A 96 3.70 -13.42 -9.55
CA VAL A 96 5.01 -12.95 -9.06
C VAL A 96 6.05 -14.08 -9.09
N CYS A 97 5.66 -15.28 -8.68
CA CYS A 97 6.52 -16.45 -8.55
C CYS A 97 5.81 -17.70 -9.12
N PRO A 98 5.62 -17.78 -10.45
CA PRO A 98 4.89 -18.88 -11.09
C PRO A 98 5.52 -20.26 -10.82
N GLU A 99 6.85 -20.33 -10.68
CA GLU A 99 7.59 -21.55 -10.35
C GLU A 99 7.19 -22.17 -9.00
N VAL A 100 6.76 -21.33 -8.05
CA VAL A 100 6.36 -21.76 -6.69
C VAL A 100 4.85 -21.89 -6.56
N TYR A 101 4.09 -21.11 -7.34
CA TYR A 101 2.64 -21.03 -7.27
C TYR A 101 2.01 -21.29 -8.64
N ALA A 102 1.90 -22.56 -9.00
CA ALA A 102 1.30 -22.97 -10.27
C ALA A 102 -0.20 -22.61 -10.38
N THR A 103 -0.92 -22.63 -9.26
CA THR A 103 -2.35 -22.31 -9.19
C THR A 103 -2.63 -21.14 -8.25
N ASP A 104 -3.78 -20.49 -8.46
CA ASP A 104 -4.29 -19.42 -7.60
C ASP A 104 -5.20 -19.95 -6.48
N LEU A 105 -5.26 -21.27 -6.31
CA LEU A 105 -6.08 -21.94 -5.31
C LEU A 105 -5.43 -21.84 -3.92
N PHE A 106 -6.27 -21.79 -2.89
CA PHE A 106 -5.77 -21.75 -1.52
C PHE A 106 -5.26 -23.13 -1.09
N ARG A 107 -4.06 -23.21 -0.50
CA ARG A 107 -3.41 -24.49 -0.19
C ARG A 107 -4.19 -25.36 0.80
N LEU A 108 -4.99 -24.77 1.69
CA LEU A 108 -5.70 -25.52 2.74
C LEU A 108 -6.99 -26.17 2.24
N CYS A 109 -7.80 -25.47 1.45
CA CYS A 109 -9.05 -26.01 0.91
C CYS A 109 -8.89 -26.59 -0.50
N GLN A 110 -7.99 -26.01 -1.31
CA GLN A 110 -7.78 -26.31 -2.74
C GLN A 110 -9.04 -26.19 -3.63
N GLU A 111 -10.11 -25.57 -3.12
CA GLU A 111 -11.40 -25.46 -3.83
C GLU A 111 -11.66 -24.05 -4.36
N ALA A 112 -11.17 -23.03 -3.67
CA ALA A 112 -11.44 -21.63 -3.99
C ALA A 112 -10.16 -20.84 -4.24
N ARG A 113 -10.31 -19.77 -5.03
CA ARG A 113 -9.25 -18.79 -5.27
C ARG A 113 -8.80 -18.17 -3.95
N ALA A 114 -7.49 -18.11 -3.76
CA ALA A 114 -6.83 -17.58 -2.58
C ALA A 114 -6.90 -16.05 -2.52
N THR A 115 -8.09 -15.49 -2.38
CA THR A 115 -8.27 -14.07 -2.08
C THR A 115 -8.06 -13.81 -0.59
N LEU A 116 -7.76 -12.57 -0.21
CA LEU A 116 -7.57 -12.21 1.20
C LEU A 116 -8.82 -12.52 2.04
N VAL A 117 -10.02 -12.29 1.49
CA VAL A 117 -11.30 -12.64 2.13
C VAL A 117 -11.42 -14.14 2.35
N HIS A 118 -11.01 -14.96 1.37
CA HIS A 118 -11.03 -16.40 1.53
C HIS A 118 -10.04 -16.88 2.61
N LEU A 119 -8.82 -16.33 2.62
CA LEU A 119 -7.81 -16.64 3.62
C LEU A 119 -8.26 -16.33 5.05
N LEU A 120 -8.95 -15.20 5.25
CA LEU A 120 -9.32 -14.71 6.59
C LEU A 120 -10.66 -15.27 7.09
N TRP A 121 -11.67 -15.38 6.22
CA TRP A 121 -13.06 -15.58 6.65
C TRP A 121 -13.77 -16.76 5.99
N ASN A 122 -13.51 -17.03 4.71
CA ASN A 122 -14.32 -17.99 3.94
C ASN A 122 -13.68 -19.36 3.73
N CYS A 123 -12.46 -19.60 4.25
CA CYS A 123 -11.82 -20.90 4.10
C CYS A 123 -12.45 -21.95 5.02
N ARG A 124 -13.02 -23.00 4.41
CA ARG A 124 -13.39 -24.23 5.10
C ARG A 124 -12.32 -25.28 4.78
N PRO A 125 -11.65 -25.89 5.78
CA PRO A 125 -10.65 -26.91 5.51
C PRO A 125 -11.32 -28.13 4.89
N SER A 126 -10.72 -28.68 3.83
CA SER A 126 -11.19 -29.91 3.21
C SER A 126 -11.14 -31.04 4.26
N THR A 127 -12.21 -31.84 4.35
CA THR A 127 -12.35 -32.92 5.33
C THR A 127 -11.27 -34.00 5.18
N SER A 128 -10.58 -34.04 4.03
CA SER A 128 -9.43 -34.92 3.75
C SER A 128 -8.12 -34.51 4.42
N THR A 129 -7.95 -33.23 4.81
CA THR A 129 -6.68 -32.68 5.32
C THR A 129 -6.60 -32.66 6.86
N ARG A 130 -7.60 -33.21 7.58
CA ARG A 130 -7.61 -33.26 9.06
C ARG A 130 -6.46 -34.04 9.71
N ARG A 131 -5.58 -34.69 8.94
CA ARG A 131 -4.52 -35.58 9.47
C ARG A 131 -3.11 -34.96 9.63
N SER A 132 -2.82 -33.75 9.14
CA SER A 132 -1.41 -33.28 9.09
C SER A 132 -0.98 -32.22 10.10
N HIS A 133 -1.79 -31.90 11.12
CA HIS A 133 -1.44 -30.89 12.15
C HIS A 133 -1.26 -31.44 13.57
N ARG A 134 -1.04 -32.76 13.73
CA ARG A 134 -0.77 -33.39 15.06
C ARG A 134 0.61 -34.01 15.24
N SER A 135 1.61 -33.61 14.44
CA SER A 135 2.97 -34.13 14.60
C SER A 135 4.05 -33.08 14.30
N LEU A 136 4.11 -32.06 15.15
CA LEU A 136 5.35 -31.35 15.45
C LEU A 136 5.48 -31.30 16.99
N LYS A 137 5.68 -32.47 17.60
CA LYS A 137 6.33 -32.53 18.91
C LYS A 137 7.82 -32.39 18.63
N LEU A 138 8.41 -31.29 19.10
CA LEU A 138 9.85 -31.12 19.17
C LEU A 138 10.48 -32.34 19.85
N ARG A 139 11.54 -32.87 19.24
CA ARG A 139 12.58 -33.63 19.92
C ARG A 139 13.70 -32.66 20.27
#